data_AF-S3AUY6-F1
#
_entry.id   AF-S3AUY6-F1
#
_cell.length_a   1.000
_cell.length_b   1.000
_cell.length_c   1.000
_cell.angle_alpha   90.00
_cell.angle_beta   90.00
_cell.angle_gamma   90.00
#
_symmetry.space_group_name_H-M   'P 1'
#
loop_
_entity.id
_entity.type
_entity.pdbx_description
1 polymer ?
#
loop_
_entity_poly.entity_id
_entity_poly.type
_entity_poly.pdbx_seq_one_letter_code
_entity_poly.pdbx_strand_id
1 'polypeptide(L)' 'MFEAFNKPALDDAVAQGKTIRFSHDPELPQYEDSAIRWEWDYLQEQHGYTGPFKIGEFWYAIK' A
#
# COMPACT_ATOMS: atom_id res chain seq x y z
N MET A 1 -8.03 8.29 11.54
CA MET A 1 -6.81 7.54 11.94
C MET A 1 -5.88 7.34 10.76
N PHE A 2 -6.34 6.77 9.64
CA PHE A 2 -5.53 6.58 8.42
C PHE A 2 -4.78 7.85 7.98
N GLU A 3 -5.45 8.99 7.90
CA GLU A 3 -4.82 10.23 7.43
C GLU A 3 -3.73 10.79 8.36
N ALA A 4 -3.88 10.59 9.66
CA ALA A 4 -2.96 11.15 10.65
C ALA A 4 -1.73 10.27 10.90
N PHE A 5 -1.83 8.96 10.63
CA PHE A 5 -0.78 7.99 10.97
C PHE A 5 -0.25 7.22 9.77
N ASN A 6 -1.12 6.72 8.88
CA ASN A 6 -0.70 5.86 7.78
C ASN A 6 -0.17 6.67 6.61
N LYS A 7 -0.82 7.79 6.22
CA LYS A 7 -0.31 8.66 5.14
C LYS A 7 1.12 9.13 5.42
N PRO A 8 1.45 9.74 6.59
CA PRO A 8 2.82 10.17 6.88
C PRO A 8 3.82 9.01 6.94
N ALA A 9 3.40 7.84 7.44
CA ALA A 9 4.27 6.66 7.50
C ALA A 9 4.57 6.09 6.10
N LEU A 10 3.58 6.10 5.20
CA LEU A 10 3.76 5.72 3.81
C LEU A 10 4.66 6.71 3.07
N ASP A 11 4.43 8.02 3.25
CA ASP A 11 5.27 9.06 2.67
C ASP A 11 6.73 8.91 3.10
N ASP A 12 6.97 8.70 4.40
CA ASP A 12 8.30 8.50 4.95
C ASP A 12 8.96 7.20 4.43
N ALA A 13 8.19 6.11 4.33
CA ALA A 13 8.68 4.85 3.78
C ALA A 13 9.06 4.98 2.30
N VAL A 14 8.24 5.66 1.49
CA VAL A 14 8.51 5.91 0.08
C VAL A 14 9.71 6.85 -0.08
N ALA A 15 9.79 7.93 0.70
CA ALA A 15 10.92 8.87 0.68
C ALA A 15 12.25 8.20 1.06
N GLN A 16 12.22 7.23 1.98
CA GLN A 16 13.39 6.43 2.35
C GLN A 16 13.69 5.28 1.36
N GLY A 17 12.89 5.10 0.32
CA GLY A 17 13.07 4.03 -0.67
C GLY A 17 12.79 2.63 -0.10
N LYS A 18 11.98 2.52 0.95
CA LYS A 18 11.61 1.24 1.55
C LYS A 18 10.68 0.46 0.61
N THR A 19 10.80 -0.85 0.66
CA THR A 19 9.83 -1.75 0.04
C THR A 19 8.53 -1.75 0.83
N ILE A 20 7.42 -1.43 0.18
CA ILE A 20 6.08 -1.57 0.75
C ILE A 20 5.55 -2.99 0.45
N ARG A 21 5.01 -3.65 1.47
CA ARG A 21 4.37 -4.96 1.33
C ARG A 21 3.07 -5.03 2.15
N PHE A 22 2.16 -5.86 1.68
CA PHE A 22 0.89 -6.18 2.33
C PHE A 22 0.84 -7.66 2.66
N SER A 23 0.13 -8.02 3.73
CA SER A 23 -0.09 -9.42 4.12
C SER A 23 -1.15 -10.11 3.26
N HIS A 24 -2.04 -9.32 2.63
CA HIS A 24 -3.08 -9.80 1.73
C HIS A 24 -3.05 -8.95 0.46
N ASP A 25 -3.71 -9.42 -0.58
CA ASP A 25 -3.87 -8.66 -1.81
C ASP A 25 -4.77 -7.45 -1.56
N PRO A 26 -4.27 -6.22 -1.66
CA PRO A 26 -5.07 -5.03 -1.41
C PRO A 26 -6.18 -4.79 -2.44
N GLU A 27 -6.14 -5.46 -3.60
CA GLU A 27 -7.11 -5.29 -4.67
C GLU A 27 -8.35 -6.18 -4.53
N LEU A 28 -8.36 -7.13 -3.58
CA LEU A 28 -9.49 -8.02 -3.38
C LEU A 28 -10.73 -7.25 -2.86
N PRO A 29 -11.95 -7.55 -3.38
CA PRO A 29 -13.19 -6.86 -3.00
C PRO A 29 -13.48 -6.86 -1.48
N GLN A 30 -13.09 -7.93 -0.79
CA GLN A 30 -13.26 -8.05 0.66
C GLN A 30 -12.51 -6.98 1.49
N TYR A 31 -11.57 -6.27 0.87
CA TYR A 31 -10.78 -5.21 1.51
C TYR A 31 -11.20 -3.80 1.09
N GLU A 32 -12.22 -3.61 0.25
CA GLU A 32 -12.63 -2.30 -0.28
C GLU A 32 -12.81 -1.23 0.81
N ASP A 33 -13.42 -1.60 1.93
CA ASP A 33 -13.64 -0.71 3.08
C ASP A 33 -12.62 -0.90 4.22
N SER A 34 -11.39 -1.31 3.88
CA SER A 34 -10.33 -1.60 4.86
C SER A 34 -9.12 -0.68 4.73
N ALA A 35 -8.33 -0.61 5.79
CA ALA A 35 -7.10 0.18 5.82
C ALA A 35 -6.11 -0.25 4.73
N ILE A 36 -6.01 -1.55 4.43
CA ILE A 36 -5.09 -2.08 3.39
C ILE A 36 -5.45 -1.51 2.01
N ARG A 37 -6.75 -1.38 1.71
CA ARG A 37 -7.19 -0.80 0.45
C ARG A 37 -6.89 0.69 0.39
N TRP A 38 -7.17 1.43 1.47
CA TRP A 38 -6.88 2.86 1.52
C TRP A 38 -5.37 3.16 1.40
N GLU A 39 -4.52 2.33 2.01
CA GLU A 39 -3.07 2.38 1.86
C GLU A 39 -2.65 2.18 0.40
N TRP A 40 -3.25 1.19 -0.26
CA TRP A 40 -2.98 0.90 -1.66
C TRP A 40 -3.41 2.02 -2.60
N ASP A 41 -4.67 2.47 -2.50
CA ASP A 41 -5.20 3.56 -3.32
C ASP A 41 -4.34 4.82 -3.14
N TYR A 42 -3.93 5.14 -1.91
CA TYR A 42 -3.04 6.27 -1.63
C TYR A 42 -1.67 6.16 -2.31
N LEU A 43 -1.07 4.96 -2.30
CA LEU A 43 0.22 4.71 -2.97
C LEU A 43 0.08 4.83 -4.50
N GLN A 44 -1.03 4.37 -5.07
CA GLN A 44 -1.29 4.54 -6.50
C GLN A 44 -1.47 6.02 -6.85
N GLU A 45 -2.35 6.73 -6.14
CA GLU A 45 -2.71 8.12 -6.44
C GLU A 45 -1.57 9.11 -6.21
N GLN A 46 -0.82 8.96 -5.12
CA GLN A 46 0.16 9.97 -4.70
C GLN A 46 1.61 9.60 -5.06
N HIS A 47 1.93 8.31 -5.07
CA HIS A 47 3.30 7.83 -5.23
C HIS A 47 3.53 7.10 -6.56
N GLY A 48 2.49 6.88 -7.35
CA GLY A 48 2.55 6.31 -8.69
C GLY A 48 2.82 4.81 -8.72
N TYR A 49 2.45 4.07 -7.67
CA TYR A 49 2.53 2.61 -7.68
C TYR A 49 1.54 2.02 -8.69
N THR A 50 1.96 0.99 -9.42
CA THR A 50 1.27 0.45 -10.60
C THR A 50 0.53 -0.85 -10.33
N GLY A 51 1.00 -1.68 -9.40
CA GLY A 51 0.31 -2.92 -9.03
C GLY A 51 0.95 -3.65 -7.84
N PRO A 52 0.20 -4.50 -7.13
CA PRO A 52 0.78 -5.42 -6.17
C PRO A 52 1.29 -6.69 -6.89
N PHE A 53 2.45 -7.19 -6.48
CA PHE A 53 3.03 -8.43 -6.98
C PHE A 53 3.27 -9.43 -5.86
N LYS A 54 2.74 -10.65 -6.01
CA LYS A 54 2.85 -11.68 -4.99
C LYS A 54 4.24 -12.32 -4.99
N ILE A 55 4.92 -12.29 -3.85
CA ILE A 55 6.17 -13.03 -3.61
C ILE A 55 6.02 -13.80 -2.28
N GLY A 56 5.90 -15.11 -2.39
CA GLY A 56 5.59 -15.98 -1.24
C GLY A 56 4.22 -15.63 -0.65
N GLU A 57 4.20 -15.33 0.65
CA GLU A 57 2.97 -15.01 1.40
C GLU A 57 2.62 -13.51 1.38
N PHE A 58 3.43 -12.66 0.73
CA PHE A 58 3.25 -11.21 0.76
C PHE A 58 3.01 -10.63 -0.63
N TRP A 59 2.35 -9.48 -0.65
CA TRP A 59 2.06 -8.69 -1.84
C TRP A 59 2.87 -7.41 -1.82
N TYR A 60 3.74 -7.22 -2.80
CA TYR A 60 4.69 -6.13 -2.86
C TYR A 60 4.19 -5.04 -3.80
N ALA A 61 4.16 -3.80 -3.33
CA ALA A 61 3.79 -2.67 -4.17
C ALA A 61 4.92 -2.39 -5.18
N ILE A 62 4.61 -2.41 -6.47
CA ILE A 62 5.53 -2.08 -7.56
C ILE A 62 5.22 -0.68 -8.08
N LYS A 63 6.27 0.09 -8.37
CA LYS A 63 6.19 1.38 -9.07
C LYS A 63 6.62 1.18 -10.52
#